data_AF-A0A8C0ELP3-F1
#
_entry.id   AF-A0A8C0ELP3-F1
#
_cell.length_a   1.000
_cell.length_b   1.000
_cell.length_c   1.000
_cell.angle_alpha   90.00
_cell.angle_beta   90.00
_cell.angle_gamma   90.00
#
_symmetry.space_group_name_H-M   'P 1'
#
loop_
_entity.id
_entity.type
_entity.pdbx_description
1 polymer ?
#
loop_
_entity_poly.entity_id
_entity_poly.type
_entity_poly.pdbx_seq_one_letter_code
_entity_poly.pdbx_strand_id
1 'polypeptide(L)'
;PVDEALQLNKATNPLNKDLDWDGINAFCEQLNKELEGPPLATRLLAHKIQSPQEWEAIQALTVLESCMKSCGKRFHDEVGKFRFLNELIKVVSPKYLGSRTPEKVKSKILELMYSWTLGLPHEVKILEAYQMLKKQGIVKCDPKLPDDAPFPPPPPRPKNIIFDDEEKSKILARLLKSSHPEDLRAANKLIKEMVQEDQKRMEKISKRVNAIEEVNNNVRLLTEMVTNYSKGETTESNEDLMKELYQRCERMRPMLFRLASDTEDSDEALAEILQANDNLTQVINLYKQLVQGEEINGETVAAPLRGLNDPAPHPAQAGDSSGWNSFQVTSDVGTSSPKPSPSTSGLDDLDLLGKTLLQQSLPPESQQVRWEKHQPPPRLTLRDLQNRSSSGTMAHNPIPLRPPATALPQEISLANITVPLESIKPSSILPVTVYDQHGFRVLFHFAKDALPERPDVLVVVISMLSTAPQPIRNIVFQSAVPKVMKVKLQPPSGMELPAFNPIVHPSAITQVLLLANPQKEKVRLRYKLTFTIGEQTYNEMGDVDQFPPPESWGNL
;
A
#
# COMPACT_ATOMS: atom_id res chain seq x y z
N PRO A 1 -5.47 0.04 -3.70
CA PRO A 1 -6.33 -0.22 -2.50
C PRO A 1 -7.78 0.31 -2.57
N VAL A 2 -8.05 1.55 -3.02
CA VAL A 2 -9.42 2.10 -3.07
C VAL A 2 -10.28 1.41 -4.14
N ASP A 3 -9.67 1.08 -5.28
CA ASP A 3 -10.36 0.44 -6.40
C ASP A 3 -10.73 -1.03 -6.12
N GLU A 4 -9.87 -1.80 -5.43
CA GLU A 4 -10.17 -3.19 -5.05
C GLU A 4 -11.39 -3.31 -4.14
N ALA A 5 -11.49 -2.43 -3.14
CA ALA A 5 -12.63 -2.41 -2.22
C ALA A 5 -13.92 -1.98 -2.95
N LEU A 6 -13.83 -1.02 -3.86
CA LEU A 6 -14.96 -0.56 -4.67
C LEU A 6 -15.46 -1.67 -5.60
N GLN A 7 -14.54 -2.36 -6.28
CA GLN A 7 -14.88 -3.42 -7.21
C GLN A 7 -15.47 -4.64 -6.50
N LEU A 8 -14.92 -5.02 -5.34
CA LEU A 8 -15.51 -6.07 -4.52
C LEU A 8 -16.91 -5.69 -4.01
N ASN A 9 -17.11 -4.44 -3.56
CA ASN A 9 -18.42 -3.98 -3.12
C ASN A 9 -19.46 -4.01 -4.25
N LYS A 10 -19.05 -3.70 -5.48
CA LYS A 10 -19.92 -3.81 -6.66
C LYS A 10 -20.28 -5.27 -6.95
N ALA A 11 -19.29 -6.16 -6.96
CA ALA A 11 -19.48 -7.59 -7.21
C ALA A 11 -20.27 -8.32 -6.10
N THR A 12 -20.29 -7.78 -4.88
CA THR A 12 -20.96 -8.38 -3.71
C THR A 12 -22.16 -7.57 -3.22
N ASN A 13 -22.70 -6.66 -4.03
CA ASN A 13 -23.83 -5.83 -3.61
C ASN A 13 -25.08 -6.69 -3.31
N PRO A 14 -25.69 -6.58 -2.11
CA PRO A 14 -26.90 -7.32 -1.78
C PRO A 14 -28.09 -7.04 -2.71
N LEU A 15 -28.08 -5.90 -3.42
CA LEU A 15 -29.13 -5.50 -4.37
C LEU A 15 -28.97 -6.13 -5.76
N ASN A 16 -27.87 -6.85 -6.02
CA ASN A 16 -27.66 -7.54 -7.29
C ASN A 16 -28.73 -8.62 -7.47
N LYS A 17 -29.41 -8.63 -8.62
CA LYS A 17 -30.42 -9.65 -8.94
C LYS A 17 -29.79 -10.99 -9.32
N ASP A 18 -28.62 -10.94 -9.95
CA ASP A 18 -27.83 -12.06 -10.45
C ASP A 18 -26.35 -11.81 -10.15
N LEU A 19 -25.50 -12.82 -10.38
CA LEU A 19 -24.05 -12.71 -10.19
C LEU A 19 -23.44 -11.74 -11.22
N ASP A 20 -22.74 -10.71 -10.75
CA ASP A 20 -21.99 -9.77 -11.59
C ASP A 20 -20.65 -10.39 -12.03
N TRP A 21 -20.70 -11.26 -13.04
CA TRP A 21 -19.51 -11.94 -13.58
C TRP A 21 -18.47 -10.98 -14.12
N ASP A 22 -18.88 -9.85 -14.68
CA ASP A 22 -17.97 -8.81 -15.17
C ASP A 22 -17.24 -8.15 -14.00
N GLY A 23 -17.96 -7.82 -12.92
CA GLY A 23 -17.39 -7.32 -11.67
C GLY A 23 -16.44 -8.32 -11.01
N ILE A 24 -16.81 -9.61 -10.99
CA ILE A 24 -15.99 -10.70 -10.45
C ILE A 24 -14.68 -10.83 -11.24
N ASN A 25 -14.75 -10.89 -12.57
CA ASN A 25 -13.57 -11.03 -13.44
C ASN A 25 -12.66 -9.81 -13.33
N ALA A 26 -13.22 -8.61 -13.33
CA ALA A 26 -12.45 -7.38 -13.14
C ALA A 26 -11.77 -7.31 -11.77
N PHE A 27 -12.40 -7.82 -10.70
CA PHE A 27 -11.75 -7.95 -9.39
C PHE A 27 -10.57 -8.94 -9.44
N CYS A 28 -10.73 -10.11 -10.07
CA CYS A 28 -9.65 -11.07 -10.26
C CYS A 28 -8.47 -10.50 -11.07
N GLU A 29 -8.75 -9.75 -12.14
CA GLU A 29 -7.73 -9.08 -12.95
C GLU A 29 -6.98 -8.02 -12.15
N GLN A 30 -7.69 -7.20 -11.36
CA GLN A 30 -7.07 -6.17 -10.54
C GLN A 30 -6.15 -6.78 -9.48
N LEU A 31 -6.61 -7.85 -8.83
CA LEU A 31 -5.84 -8.59 -7.82
C LEU A 31 -4.52 -9.14 -8.39
N ASN A 32 -4.51 -9.50 -9.67
CA ASN A 32 -3.31 -9.98 -10.36
C ASN A 32 -2.33 -8.84 -10.73
N LYS A 33 -2.82 -7.61 -10.90
CA LYS A 33 -2.00 -6.43 -11.24
C LYS A 33 -1.32 -5.80 -10.02
N GLU A 34 -1.93 -5.87 -8.84
CA GLU A 34 -1.37 -5.27 -7.61
C GLU A 34 -0.41 -6.23 -6.85
N LEU A 35 0.75 -5.71 -6.42
CA LEU A 35 1.74 -6.49 -5.66
C LEU A 35 1.31 -6.75 -4.20
N GLU A 36 0.44 -5.92 -3.64
CA GLU A 36 -0.14 -6.07 -2.29
C GLU A 36 -1.63 -6.46 -2.28
N GLY A 37 -2.21 -6.78 -3.45
CA GLY A 37 -3.63 -7.11 -3.58
C GLY A 37 -4.08 -8.35 -2.77
N PRO A 38 -3.38 -9.51 -2.80
CA PRO A 38 -3.88 -10.73 -2.16
C PRO A 38 -4.13 -10.65 -0.64
N PRO A 39 -3.24 -10.06 0.20
CA PRO A 39 -3.52 -9.87 1.63
C PRO A 39 -4.72 -8.94 1.92
N LEU A 40 -4.90 -7.89 1.11
CA LEU A 40 -6.02 -6.95 1.27
C LEU A 40 -7.33 -7.60 0.84
N ALA A 41 -7.34 -8.26 -0.32
CA ALA A 41 -8.48 -8.96 -0.88
C ALA A 41 -9.01 -10.06 0.05
N THR A 42 -8.14 -10.90 0.61
CA THR A 42 -8.56 -11.95 1.57
C THR A 42 -9.19 -11.35 2.83
N ARG A 43 -8.69 -10.21 3.32
CA ARG A 43 -9.31 -9.50 4.47
C ARG A 43 -10.70 -8.96 4.13
N LEU A 44 -10.85 -8.34 2.95
CA LEU A 44 -12.14 -7.79 2.50
C LEU A 44 -13.16 -8.91 2.22
N LEU A 45 -12.74 -9.99 1.56
CA LEU A 45 -13.55 -11.18 1.32
C LEU A 45 -14.00 -11.82 2.63
N ALA A 46 -13.11 -11.97 3.62
CA ALA A 46 -13.46 -12.52 4.91
C ALA A 46 -14.57 -11.72 5.61
N HIS A 47 -14.52 -10.38 5.51
CA HIS A 47 -15.57 -9.52 6.04
C HIS A 47 -16.91 -9.71 5.31
N LYS A 48 -16.89 -9.79 3.98
CA LYS A 48 -18.09 -10.00 3.15
C LYS A 48 -18.72 -11.39 3.34
N ILE A 49 -17.90 -12.44 3.50
CA ILE A 49 -18.35 -13.81 3.77
C ILE A 49 -19.04 -13.91 5.14
N GLN A 50 -18.63 -13.08 6.10
CA GLN A 50 -19.26 -12.97 7.43
C GLN A 50 -20.55 -12.12 7.43
N SER A 51 -21.00 -11.63 6.27
CA SER A 51 -22.20 -10.82 6.19
C SER A 51 -23.42 -11.58 6.73
N PRO A 52 -24.30 -10.92 7.51
CA PRO A 52 -25.57 -11.51 7.93
C PRO A 52 -26.54 -11.69 6.75
N GLN A 53 -26.30 -11.03 5.62
CA GLN A 53 -27.11 -11.17 4.41
C GLN A 53 -26.65 -12.39 3.62
N GLU A 54 -27.52 -13.41 3.53
CA GLU A 54 -27.21 -14.67 2.82
C GLU A 54 -26.69 -14.41 1.41
N TRP A 55 -27.34 -13.53 0.67
CA TRP A 55 -27.00 -13.28 -0.73
C TRP A 55 -25.65 -12.57 -0.91
N GLU A 56 -25.30 -11.63 -0.04
CA GLU A 56 -23.98 -10.98 -0.05
C GLU A 56 -22.87 -11.98 0.27
N ALA A 57 -23.08 -12.85 1.28
CA ALA A 57 -22.13 -13.89 1.64
C ALA A 57 -21.94 -14.92 0.51
N ILE A 58 -23.02 -15.33 -0.17
CA ILE A 58 -22.93 -16.24 -1.33
C ILE A 58 -22.17 -15.58 -2.49
N GLN A 59 -22.44 -14.32 -2.82
CA GLN A 59 -21.69 -13.59 -3.86
C GLN A 59 -20.20 -13.51 -3.52
N ALA A 60 -19.86 -13.21 -2.26
CA ALA A 60 -18.48 -13.15 -1.80
C ALA A 60 -17.76 -14.52 -1.89
N LEU A 61 -18.46 -15.61 -1.60
CA LEU A 61 -17.94 -16.97 -1.78
C LEU A 61 -17.72 -17.32 -3.26
N THR A 62 -18.58 -16.83 -4.16
CA THR A 62 -18.39 -16.98 -5.61
C THR A 62 -17.18 -16.19 -6.12
N VAL A 63 -16.98 -14.95 -5.63
CA VAL A 63 -15.78 -14.15 -5.92
C VAL A 63 -14.53 -14.92 -5.45
N LEU A 64 -14.54 -15.43 -4.21
CA LEU A 64 -13.43 -16.21 -3.66
C LEU A 64 -13.13 -17.45 -4.51
N GLU A 65 -14.15 -18.18 -4.96
CA GLU A 65 -13.99 -19.33 -5.85
C GLU A 65 -13.32 -18.93 -7.17
N SER A 66 -13.76 -17.84 -7.80
CA SER A 66 -13.17 -17.33 -9.04
C SER A 66 -11.71 -16.88 -8.84
N CYS A 67 -11.40 -16.19 -7.75
CA CYS A 67 -10.03 -15.80 -7.42
C CYS A 67 -9.12 -17.02 -7.20
N MET A 68 -9.62 -18.06 -6.52
CA MET A 68 -8.87 -19.31 -6.35
C MET A 68 -8.58 -20.01 -7.68
N LYS A 69 -9.44 -19.88 -8.69
CA LYS A 69 -9.21 -20.43 -10.04
C LYS A 69 -8.28 -19.57 -10.90
N SER A 70 -8.31 -18.24 -10.71
CA SER A 70 -7.76 -17.28 -11.69
C SER A 70 -6.50 -16.54 -11.22
N CYS A 71 -6.22 -16.48 -9.92
CA CYS A 71 -5.16 -15.62 -9.36
C CYS A 71 -3.87 -16.36 -8.97
N GLY A 72 -3.87 -17.70 -9.07
CA GLY A 72 -2.68 -18.52 -8.88
C GLY A 72 -2.07 -18.48 -7.47
N LYS A 73 -0.80 -18.92 -7.38
CA LYS A 73 -0.13 -19.27 -6.11
C LYS A 73 -0.12 -18.14 -5.07
N ARG A 74 0.08 -16.87 -5.49
CA ARG A 74 0.13 -15.72 -4.55
C ARG A 74 -1.16 -15.57 -3.75
N PHE A 75 -2.30 -15.81 -4.38
CA PHE A 75 -3.59 -15.76 -3.70
C PHE A 75 -3.85 -17.03 -2.88
N HIS A 76 -3.42 -18.19 -3.39
CA HIS A 76 -3.49 -19.47 -2.67
C HIS A 76 -2.72 -19.41 -1.34
N ASP A 77 -1.50 -18.88 -1.34
CA ASP A 77 -0.63 -18.74 -0.17
C ASP A 77 -1.29 -17.88 0.93
N GLU A 78 -2.05 -16.83 0.56
CA GLU A 78 -2.80 -16.00 1.51
C GLU A 78 -4.03 -16.73 2.06
N VAL A 79 -4.79 -17.42 1.21
CA VAL A 79 -5.96 -18.21 1.61
C VAL A 79 -5.54 -19.39 2.51
N GLY A 80 -4.37 -19.98 2.27
CA GLY A 80 -3.79 -21.07 3.07
C GLY A 80 -3.32 -20.66 4.47
N LYS A 81 -3.25 -19.36 4.79
CA LYS A 81 -2.89 -18.90 6.15
C LYS A 81 -4.03 -19.15 7.13
N PHE A 82 -3.68 -19.61 8.33
CA PHE A 82 -4.64 -19.76 9.43
C PHE A 82 -5.43 -18.49 9.74
N ARG A 83 -4.85 -17.30 9.48
CA ARG A 83 -5.58 -16.03 9.63
C ARG A 83 -6.87 -16.02 8.82
N PHE A 84 -6.82 -16.39 7.54
CA PHE A 84 -8.00 -16.42 6.67
C PHE A 84 -8.87 -17.65 6.94
N LEU A 85 -8.25 -18.84 7.09
CA LEU A 85 -8.98 -20.08 7.39
C LEU A 85 -9.80 -19.96 8.69
N ASN A 86 -9.29 -19.27 9.71
CA ASN A 86 -10.02 -19.03 10.96
C ASN A 86 -11.28 -18.19 10.75
N GLU A 87 -11.29 -17.26 9.78
CA GLU A 87 -12.50 -16.51 9.45
C GLU A 87 -13.56 -17.42 8.83
N LEU A 88 -13.19 -18.35 7.96
CA LEU A 88 -14.12 -19.37 7.44
C LEU A 88 -14.61 -20.31 8.55
N ILE A 89 -13.71 -20.75 9.43
CA ILE A 89 -14.04 -21.61 10.57
C ILE A 89 -15.06 -20.92 11.49
N LYS A 90 -14.91 -19.61 11.76
CA LYS A 90 -15.88 -18.85 12.57
C LYS A 90 -17.29 -18.88 11.95
N VAL A 91 -17.39 -18.82 10.62
CA VAL A 91 -18.67 -18.80 9.89
C VAL A 91 -19.39 -20.16 9.96
N VAL A 92 -18.66 -21.27 9.91
CA VAL A 92 -19.24 -22.63 9.93
C VAL A 92 -19.38 -23.22 11.33
N SER A 93 -18.56 -22.79 12.29
CA SER A 93 -18.55 -23.37 13.62
C SER A 93 -19.70 -22.85 14.49
N PRO A 94 -20.51 -23.75 15.09
CA PRO A 94 -21.60 -23.36 16.00
C PRO A 94 -21.13 -22.57 17.23
N LYS A 95 -19.85 -22.70 17.62
CA LYS A 95 -19.23 -21.97 18.73
C LYS A 95 -19.07 -20.48 18.45
N TYR A 96 -19.16 -20.06 17.20
CA TYR A 96 -19.00 -18.68 16.75
C TYR A 96 -20.25 -18.23 15.99
N LEU A 97 -20.15 -17.99 14.67
CA LEU A 97 -21.26 -17.48 13.85
C LEU A 97 -22.14 -18.60 13.27
N GLY A 98 -21.69 -19.85 13.27
CA GLY A 98 -22.36 -20.96 12.57
C GLY A 98 -23.78 -21.29 13.04
N SER A 99 -24.19 -20.82 14.22
CA SER A 99 -25.58 -20.91 14.69
C SER A 99 -26.53 -19.91 14.01
N ARG A 100 -26.00 -18.78 13.54
CA ARG A 100 -26.75 -17.70 12.87
C ARG A 100 -26.53 -17.68 11.36
N THR A 101 -25.46 -18.29 10.87
CA THR A 101 -25.17 -18.41 9.43
C THR A 101 -26.18 -19.34 8.74
N PRO A 102 -26.78 -18.93 7.61
CA PRO A 102 -27.62 -19.78 6.78
C PRO A 102 -26.92 -21.08 6.35
N GLU A 103 -27.67 -22.18 6.26
CA GLU A 103 -27.11 -23.50 5.92
C GLU A 103 -26.42 -23.48 4.54
N LYS A 104 -27.02 -22.79 3.56
CA LYS A 104 -26.49 -22.65 2.20
C LYS A 104 -25.07 -22.06 2.17
N VAL A 105 -24.81 -21.04 3.00
CA VAL A 105 -23.49 -20.41 3.12
C VAL A 105 -22.49 -21.36 3.76
N LYS A 106 -22.90 -22.08 4.81
CA LYS A 106 -22.05 -23.08 5.47
C LYS A 106 -21.69 -24.22 4.52
N SER A 107 -22.66 -24.77 3.80
CA SER A 107 -22.44 -25.83 2.81
C SER A 107 -21.45 -25.38 1.73
N LYS A 108 -21.63 -24.17 1.17
CA LYS A 108 -20.72 -23.63 0.14
C LYS A 108 -19.29 -23.43 0.66
N ILE A 109 -19.10 -22.99 1.91
CA ILE A 109 -17.75 -22.89 2.52
C ILE A 109 -17.12 -24.27 2.63
N LEU A 110 -17.86 -25.27 3.10
CA LEU A 110 -17.35 -26.63 3.27
C LEU A 110 -17.01 -27.28 1.92
N GLU A 111 -17.81 -27.05 0.89
CA GLU A 111 -17.52 -27.45 -0.50
C GLU A 111 -16.23 -26.84 -1.02
N LEU A 112 -16.04 -25.52 -0.83
CA LEU A 112 -14.83 -24.83 -1.24
C LEU A 112 -13.60 -25.37 -0.50
N MET A 113 -13.66 -25.45 0.84
CA MET A 113 -12.56 -26.01 1.63
C MET A 113 -12.20 -27.44 1.19
N TYR A 114 -13.21 -28.29 0.95
CA TYR A 114 -12.98 -29.66 0.48
C TYR A 114 -12.33 -29.70 -0.91
N SER A 115 -12.83 -28.93 -1.88
CA SER A 115 -12.23 -28.85 -3.21
C SER A 115 -10.78 -28.37 -3.18
N TRP A 116 -10.44 -27.44 -2.29
CA TRP A 116 -9.06 -26.99 -2.10
C TRP A 116 -8.18 -28.08 -1.49
N THR A 117 -8.69 -28.94 -0.61
CA THR A 117 -7.90 -30.07 -0.10
C THR A 117 -7.48 -31.05 -1.20
N LEU A 118 -8.27 -31.16 -2.27
CA LEU A 118 -7.97 -32.04 -3.40
C LEU A 118 -7.07 -31.37 -4.44
N GLY A 119 -7.35 -30.11 -4.77
CA GLY A 119 -6.63 -29.43 -5.84
C GLY A 119 -5.40 -28.63 -5.40
N LEU A 120 -5.21 -28.40 -4.09
CA LEU A 120 -4.04 -27.75 -3.52
C LEU A 120 -3.39 -28.64 -2.44
N PRO A 121 -2.86 -29.83 -2.81
CA PRO A 121 -2.30 -30.78 -1.84
C PRO A 121 -1.06 -30.24 -1.10
N HIS A 122 -0.40 -29.21 -1.64
CA HIS A 122 0.73 -28.54 -1.01
C HIS A 122 0.33 -27.62 0.15
N GLU A 123 -0.93 -27.18 0.22
CA GLU A 123 -1.45 -26.30 1.28
C GLU A 123 -1.94 -27.10 2.50
N VAL A 124 -0.99 -27.65 3.27
CA VAL A 124 -1.26 -28.56 4.41
C VAL A 124 -2.24 -27.96 5.43
N LYS A 125 -2.21 -26.64 5.64
CA LYS A 125 -3.08 -25.95 6.60
C LYS A 125 -4.56 -26.01 6.22
N ILE A 126 -4.87 -25.98 4.92
CA ILE A 126 -6.24 -26.09 4.43
C ILE A 126 -6.78 -27.49 4.76
N LEU A 127 -5.95 -28.52 4.52
CA LEU A 127 -6.26 -29.91 4.86
C LEU A 127 -6.46 -30.09 6.37
N GLU A 128 -5.56 -29.55 7.20
CA GLU A 128 -5.66 -29.61 8.66
C GLU A 128 -6.94 -28.94 9.18
N ALA A 129 -7.27 -27.74 8.67
CA ALA A 129 -8.47 -27.02 9.03
C ALA A 129 -9.74 -27.83 8.67
N TYR A 130 -9.79 -28.42 7.47
CA TYR A 130 -10.91 -29.26 7.05
C TYR A 130 -11.05 -30.53 7.91
N GLN A 131 -9.94 -31.22 8.16
CA GLN A 131 -9.92 -32.41 9.03
C GLN A 131 -10.33 -32.09 10.47
N MET A 132 -9.94 -30.92 10.99
CA MET A 132 -10.37 -30.44 12.30
C MET A 132 -11.89 -30.26 12.35
N LEU A 133 -12.49 -29.62 11.35
CA LEU A 133 -13.95 -29.45 11.26
C LEU A 133 -14.68 -30.79 11.18
N LYS A 134 -14.10 -31.78 10.48
CA LYS A 134 -14.61 -33.16 10.41
C LYS A 134 -14.52 -33.88 11.77
N LYS A 135 -13.38 -33.78 12.46
CA LYS A 135 -13.22 -34.33 13.82
C LYS A 135 -14.18 -33.72 14.84
N GLN A 136 -14.52 -32.44 14.68
CA GLN A 136 -15.48 -31.74 15.55
C GLN A 136 -16.95 -32.06 15.22
N GLY A 137 -17.22 -32.90 14.22
CA GLY A 137 -18.58 -33.25 13.80
C GLY A 137 -19.33 -32.12 13.08
N ILE A 138 -18.63 -31.04 12.71
CA ILE A 138 -19.19 -29.93 11.91
C ILE A 138 -19.39 -30.40 10.47
N VAL A 139 -18.43 -31.17 9.94
CA VAL A 139 -18.57 -31.87 8.65
C VAL A 139 -19.04 -33.28 8.90
N LYS A 140 -20.31 -33.58 8.59
CA LYS A 140 -20.90 -34.92 8.79
C LYS A 140 -20.58 -35.89 7.66
N CYS A 141 -20.55 -35.41 6.42
CA CYS A 141 -20.17 -36.16 5.23
C CYS A 141 -19.41 -35.23 4.27
N ASP A 142 -18.42 -35.77 3.55
CA ASP A 142 -17.69 -34.99 2.55
C ASP A 142 -18.64 -34.62 1.39
N PRO A 143 -18.64 -33.36 0.90
CA PRO A 143 -19.51 -32.94 -0.20
C PRO A 143 -19.20 -33.70 -1.49
N LYS A 144 -20.23 -34.01 -2.29
CA LYS A 144 -20.06 -34.53 -3.65
C LYS A 144 -19.72 -33.36 -4.57
N LEU A 145 -18.46 -33.25 -4.98
CA LEU A 145 -18.04 -32.24 -5.94
C LEU A 145 -18.52 -32.61 -7.36
N PRO A 146 -18.97 -31.64 -8.18
CA PRO A 146 -19.13 -31.83 -9.61
C PRO A 146 -17.79 -32.25 -10.24
N ASP A 147 -17.85 -33.13 -11.25
CA ASP A 147 -16.69 -33.51 -12.07
C ASP A 147 -16.24 -32.29 -12.89
N ASP A 148 -15.35 -31.47 -12.34
CA ASP A 148 -14.75 -30.35 -13.07
C ASP A 148 -13.22 -30.40 -12.88
N ALA A 149 -12.51 -30.12 -13.96
CA ALA A 149 -11.11 -30.46 -14.17
C ALA A 149 -10.16 -29.90 -13.07
N PRO A 150 -9.00 -30.55 -12.83
CA PRO A 150 -7.96 -30.03 -11.95
C PRO A 150 -7.64 -28.57 -12.28
N PHE A 151 -7.36 -27.77 -11.24
CA PHE A 151 -7.06 -26.35 -11.33
C PHE A 151 -6.27 -25.99 -12.59
N PRO A 152 -6.73 -25.01 -13.40
CA PRO A 152 -5.99 -24.60 -14.58
C PRO A 152 -4.57 -24.14 -14.17
N PRO A 153 -3.55 -24.41 -15.00
CA PRO A 153 -2.20 -23.95 -14.73
C PRO A 153 -2.20 -22.43 -14.53
N PRO A 154 -1.44 -21.90 -13.56
CA PRO A 154 -1.49 -20.50 -13.21
C PRO A 154 -1.17 -19.61 -14.42
N PRO A 155 -1.83 -18.44 -14.56
CA PRO A 155 -1.53 -17.50 -15.62
C PRO A 155 -0.03 -17.15 -15.59
N PRO A 156 0.61 -16.96 -16.76
CA PRO A 156 2.01 -16.58 -16.83
C PRO A 156 2.21 -15.29 -16.02
N ARG A 157 3.22 -15.32 -15.14
CA ARG A 157 3.51 -14.24 -14.21
C ARG A 157 3.70 -12.93 -14.99
N PRO A 158 3.11 -11.80 -14.57
CA PRO A 158 3.64 -10.50 -14.98
C PRO A 158 5.10 -10.47 -14.51
N LYS A 159 6.02 -10.33 -15.47
CA LYS A 159 7.45 -10.25 -15.20
C LYS A 159 7.67 -8.97 -14.37
N ASN A 160 7.85 -9.12 -13.07
CA ASN A 160 8.54 -8.09 -12.30
C ASN A 160 9.93 -7.97 -12.92
N ILE A 161 10.22 -6.84 -13.54
CA ILE A 161 11.51 -6.47 -14.18
C ILE A 161 12.62 -6.27 -13.12
N ILE A 162 12.44 -6.85 -11.92
CA ILE A 162 13.31 -6.68 -10.74
C ILE A 162 14.58 -7.55 -10.88
N PHE A 163 14.59 -8.54 -11.77
CA PHE A 163 15.70 -9.46 -11.94
C PHE A 163 16.01 -9.67 -13.42
N ASP A 164 16.81 -8.77 -14.00
CA ASP A 164 17.41 -9.04 -15.33
C ASP A 164 18.40 -10.21 -15.29
N ASP A 165 18.96 -10.51 -14.11
CA ASP A 165 19.93 -11.58 -13.94
C ASP A 165 19.30 -12.77 -13.21
N GLU A 166 18.61 -13.61 -13.99
CA GLU A 166 17.98 -14.85 -13.54
C GLU A 166 19.01 -15.80 -12.87
N GLU A 167 20.30 -15.66 -13.21
CA GLU A 167 21.39 -16.43 -12.61
C GLU A 167 21.74 -15.94 -11.21
N LYS A 168 21.91 -14.62 -11.02
CA LYS A 168 22.14 -14.03 -9.68
C LYS A 168 21.00 -14.35 -8.71
N SER A 169 19.74 -14.32 -9.18
CA SER A 169 18.58 -14.67 -8.36
C SER A 169 18.59 -16.14 -7.93
N LYS A 170 18.93 -17.07 -8.85
CA LYS A 170 19.09 -18.50 -8.56
C LYS A 170 20.26 -18.76 -7.59
N ILE A 171 21.38 -18.07 -7.75
CA ILE A 171 22.56 -18.19 -6.87
C ILE A 171 22.23 -17.68 -5.47
N LEU A 172 21.59 -16.51 -5.35
CA LEU A 172 21.17 -15.95 -4.08
C LEU A 172 20.24 -16.91 -3.32
N ALA A 173 19.28 -17.52 -4.02
CA ALA A 173 18.36 -18.49 -3.43
C ALA A 173 19.11 -19.74 -2.89
N ARG A 174 20.12 -20.23 -3.63
CA ARG A 174 20.97 -21.35 -3.18
C ARG A 174 21.80 -20.98 -1.95
N LEU A 175 22.42 -19.79 -1.96
CA LEU A 175 23.26 -19.32 -0.86
C LEU A 175 22.47 -19.10 0.44
N LEU A 176 21.25 -18.55 0.33
CA LEU A 176 20.36 -18.40 1.47
C LEU A 176 19.88 -19.75 2.04
N LYS A 177 19.68 -20.76 1.18
CA LYS A 177 19.27 -22.12 1.56
C LYS A 177 20.38 -22.93 2.25
N SER A 178 21.64 -22.48 2.15
CA SER A 178 22.75 -23.17 2.80
C SER A 178 22.80 -22.90 4.31
N SER A 179 23.17 -23.93 5.08
CA SER A 179 23.40 -23.82 6.53
C SER A 179 24.84 -23.40 6.86
N HIS A 180 25.70 -23.19 5.86
CA HIS A 180 27.08 -22.80 6.08
C HIS A 180 27.20 -21.28 6.29
N PRO A 181 27.99 -20.83 7.29
CA PRO A 181 28.14 -19.41 7.60
C PRO A 181 28.80 -18.62 6.46
N GLU A 182 29.66 -19.26 5.67
CA GLU A 182 30.31 -18.65 4.50
C GLU A 182 29.31 -18.35 3.37
N ASP A 183 28.34 -19.24 3.14
CA ASP A 183 27.32 -19.05 2.11
C ASP A 183 26.33 -17.94 2.49
N LEU A 184 25.98 -17.85 3.78
CA LEU A 184 25.18 -16.73 4.29
C LEU A 184 25.94 -15.39 4.20
N ARG A 185 27.26 -15.41 4.41
CA ARG A 185 28.10 -14.22 4.22
C ARG A 185 28.14 -13.81 2.74
N ALA A 186 28.25 -14.78 1.83
CA ALA A 186 28.18 -14.55 0.39
C ALA A 186 26.80 -14.02 -0.05
N ALA A 187 25.70 -14.57 0.49
CA ALA A 187 24.34 -14.10 0.23
C ALA A 187 24.15 -12.64 0.65
N ASN A 188 24.59 -12.27 1.86
CA ASN A 188 24.50 -10.89 2.35
C ASN A 188 25.32 -9.92 1.51
N LYS A 189 26.48 -10.34 1.01
CA LYS A 189 27.29 -9.54 0.07
C LYS A 189 26.58 -9.35 -1.27
N LEU A 190 26.01 -10.42 -1.82
CA LEU A 190 25.28 -10.40 -3.08
C LEU A 190 24.02 -9.51 -2.99
N ILE A 191 23.28 -9.59 -1.88
CA ILE A 191 22.13 -8.70 -1.61
C ILE A 191 22.57 -7.24 -1.62
N LYS A 192 23.68 -6.90 -0.95
CA LYS A 192 24.18 -5.53 -0.91
C LYS A 192 24.56 -5.00 -2.29
N GLU A 193 25.22 -5.83 -3.11
CA GLU A 193 25.58 -5.47 -4.49
C GLU A 193 24.33 -5.28 -5.36
N MET A 194 23.36 -6.20 -5.27
CA MET A 194 22.10 -6.12 -6.01
C MET A 194 21.28 -4.88 -5.65
N VAL A 195 21.18 -4.54 -4.35
CA VAL A 195 20.46 -3.33 -3.90
C VAL A 195 21.14 -2.06 -4.43
N GLN A 196 22.47 -2.00 -4.44
CA GLN A 196 23.19 -0.85 -4.98
C GLN A 196 23.05 -0.74 -6.50
N GLU A 197 23.07 -1.86 -7.22
CA GLU A 197 22.83 -1.92 -8.66
C GLU A 197 21.41 -1.45 -8.99
N ASP A 198 20.42 -1.88 -8.20
CA ASP A 198 19.03 -1.50 -8.38
C ASP A 198 18.76 -0.02 -8.06
N GLN A 199 19.36 0.51 -7.00
CA GLN A 199 19.28 1.94 -6.71
C GLN A 199 19.84 2.78 -7.87
N LYS A 200 20.97 2.37 -8.46
CA LYS A 200 21.55 3.05 -9.64
C LYS A 200 20.65 2.94 -10.87
N ARG A 201 20.08 1.75 -11.12
CA ARG A 201 19.14 1.51 -12.22
C ARG A 201 17.89 2.39 -12.07
N MET A 202 17.33 2.44 -10.87
CA MET A 202 16.15 3.26 -10.55
C MET A 202 16.44 4.75 -10.76
N GLU A 203 17.61 5.25 -10.35
CA GLU A 203 18.02 6.64 -10.59
C GLU A 203 18.19 6.96 -12.08
N LYS A 204 18.74 6.03 -12.88
CA LYS A 204 18.82 6.18 -14.34
C LYS A 204 17.43 6.24 -14.97
N ILE A 205 16.54 5.29 -14.61
CA ILE A 205 15.17 5.24 -15.12
C ILE A 205 14.42 6.52 -14.74
N SER A 206 14.49 6.95 -13.48
CA SER A 206 13.82 8.16 -13.01
C SER A 206 14.32 9.40 -13.76
N LYS A 207 15.63 9.56 -13.96
CA LYS A 207 16.19 10.65 -14.76
C LYS A 207 15.66 10.63 -16.20
N ARG A 208 15.60 9.45 -16.82
CA ARG A 208 15.08 9.28 -18.19
C ARG A 208 13.62 9.66 -18.29
N VAL A 209 12.78 9.07 -17.44
CA VAL A 209 11.32 9.29 -17.44
C VAL A 209 11.00 10.76 -17.21
N ASN A 210 11.62 11.41 -16.22
CA ASN A 210 11.38 12.83 -15.93
C ASN A 210 11.79 13.73 -17.11
N ALA A 211 12.93 13.43 -17.76
CA ALA A 211 13.39 14.19 -18.92
C ALA A 211 12.43 14.05 -20.11
N ILE A 212 11.98 12.83 -20.40
CA ILE A 212 11.02 12.55 -21.48
C ILE A 212 9.66 13.19 -21.18
N GLU A 213 9.18 13.11 -19.95
CA GLU A 213 7.93 13.74 -19.54
C GLU A 213 7.98 15.27 -19.70
N GLU A 214 9.09 15.91 -19.27
CA GLU A 214 9.29 17.34 -19.47
C GLU A 214 9.25 17.70 -20.97
N VAL A 215 9.91 16.91 -21.83
CA VAL A 215 9.89 17.11 -23.29
C VAL A 215 8.47 16.99 -23.82
N ASN A 216 7.76 15.91 -23.48
CA ASN A 216 6.41 15.65 -23.97
C ASN A 216 5.42 16.75 -23.55
N ASN A 217 5.53 17.26 -22.32
CA ASN A 217 4.68 18.35 -21.84
C ASN A 217 4.93 19.66 -22.62
N ASN A 218 6.20 20.01 -22.85
CA ASN A 218 6.56 21.21 -23.62
C ASN A 218 6.18 21.06 -25.10
N VAL A 219 6.40 19.89 -25.69
CA VAL A 219 6.01 19.57 -27.07
C VAL A 219 4.51 19.71 -27.24
N ARG A 220 3.72 19.13 -26.33
CA ARG A 220 2.25 19.18 -26.39
C ARG A 220 1.74 20.62 -26.30
N LEU A 221 2.23 21.39 -25.33
CA LEU A 221 1.80 22.77 -25.14
C LEU A 221 2.19 23.68 -26.30
N LEU A 222 3.43 23.58 -26.79
CA LEU A 222 3.87 24.35 -27.94
C LEU A 222 3.10 23.96 -29.21
N THR A 223 2.82 22.67 -29.41
CA THR A 223 1.98 22.20 -30.52
C THR A 223 0.58 22.81 -30.45
N GLU A 224 -0.06 22.81 -29.28
CA GLU A 224 -1.39 23.38 -29.08
C GLU A 224 -1.43 24.88 -29.39
N MET A 225 -0.43 25.64 -28.90
CA MET A 225 -0.36 27.07 -29.15
C MET A 225 -0.06 27.40 -30.61
N VAL A 226 0.86 26.66 -31.25
CA VAL A 226 1.22 26.85 -32.67
C VAL A 226 0.08 26.45 -33.61
N THR A 227 -0.70 25.42 -33.26
CA THR A 227 -1.86 24.99 -34.08
C THR A 227 -2.98 26.03 -34.07
N ASN A 228 -3.14 26.75 -32.97
CA ASN A 228 -4.13 27.82 -32.82
C ASN A 228 -3.60 29.21 -33.21
N TYR A 229 -2.37 29.28 -33.74
CA TYR A 229 -1.76 30.54 -34.16
C TYR A 229 -2.41 31.08 -35.44
N SER A 230 -2.84 32.34 -35.39
CA SER A 230 -3.36 33.07 -36.55
C SER A 230 -2.71 34.44 -36.61
N LYS A 231 -1.99 34.70 -37.70
CA LYS A 231 -1.15 35.89 -37.87
C LYS A 231 -1.99 37.17 -37.74
N GLY A 232 -1.79 37.92 -36.65
CA GLY A 232 -2.49 39.17 -36.36
C GLY A 232 -3.73 39.05 -35.47
N GLU A 233 -4.20 37.84 -35.14
CA GLU A 233 -5.30 37.60 -34.18
C GLU A 233 -4.81 37.09 -32.82
N THR A 234 -3.60 36.54 -32.74
CA THR A 234 -2.98 36.12 -31.48
C THR A 234 -2.56 37.31 -30.61
N THR A 235 -2.77 37.19 -29.30
CA THR A 235 -2.35 38.21 -28.33
C THR A 235 -0.84 38.21 -28.16
N GLU A 236 -0.26 39.39 -27.92
CA GLU A 236 1.19 39.58 -27.68
C GLU A 236 1.70 38.67 -26.53
N SER A 237 0.91 38.50 -25.47
CA SER A 237 1.22 37.59 -24.37
C SER A 237 1.31 36.11 -24.79
N ASN A 238 0.52 35.67 -25.78
CA ASN A 238 0.60 34.31 -26.28
C ASN A 238 1.81 34.12 -27.20
N GLU A 239 2.17 35.15 -27.97
CA GLU A 239 3.37 35.14 -28.82
C GLU A 239 4.65 35.06 -27.99
N ASP A 240 4.74 35.82 -26.89
CA ASP A 240 5.86 35.75 -25.95
C ASP A 240 5.97 34.38 -25.29
N LEU A 241 4.84 33.80 -24.86
CA LEU A 241 4.81 32.47 -24.25
C LEU A 241 5.26 31.38 -25.24
N MET A 242 4.80 31.43 -26.50
CA MET A 242 5.24 30.50 -27.54
C MET A 242 6.75 30.61 -27.80
N LYS A 243 7.28 31.84 -27.80
CA LYS A 243 8.72 32.09 -27.97
C LYS A 243 9.54 31.52 -26.83
N GLU A 244 9.06 31.64 -25.58
CA GLU A 244 9.71 31.05 -24.41
C GLU A 244 9.69 29.51 -24.46
N LEU A 245 8.54 28.92 -24.80
CA LEU A 245 8.39 27.47 -24.97
C LEU A 245 9.30 26.93 -26.08
N TYR A 246 9.35 27.62 -27.22
CA TYR A 246 10.28 27.30 -28.30
C TYR A 246 11.75 27.31 -27.84
N GLN A 247 12.18 28.36 -27.13
CA GLN A 247 13.54 28.44 -26.59
C GLN A 247 13.83 27.36 -25.55
N ARG A 248 12.81 26.94 -24.79
CA ARG A 248 12.93 25.81 -23.86
C ARG A 248 13.10 24.50 -24.62
N CYS A 249 12.29 24.24 -25.63
CA CYS A 249 12.40 23.07 -26.50
C CYS A 249 13.80 22.98 -27.15
N GLU A 250 14.33 24.07 -27.70
CA GLU A 250 15.69 24.12 -28.27
C GLU A 250 16.78 23.73 -27.25
N ARG A 251 16.67 24.22 -26.00
CA ARG A 251 17.62 23.89 -24.92
C ARG A 251 17.54 22.43 -24.46
N MET A 252 16.46 21.72 -24.76
CA MET A 252 16.29 20.32 -24.38
C MET A 252 16.94 19.33 -25.36
N ARG A 253 17.24 19.73 -26.61
CA ARG A 253 17.91 18.84 -27.58
C ARG A 253 19.28 18.33 -27.10
N PRO A 254 20.21 19.18 -26.61
CA PRO A 254 21.50 18.68 -26.12
C PRO A 254 21.35 17.77 -24.89
N MET A 255 20.32 18.00 -24.07
CA MET A 255 20.02 17.17 -22.91
C MET A 255 19.59 15.76 -23.34
N LEU A 256 18.66 15.64 -24.30
CA LEU A 256 18.25 14.35 -24.84
C LEU A 256 19.38 13.62 -25.57
N PHE A 257 20.23 14.35 -26.31
CA PHE A 257 21.38 13.75 -26.98
C PHE A 257 22.37 13.14 -25.97
N ARG A 258 22.69 13.87 -24.90
CA ARG A 258 23.52 13.35 -23.81
C ARG A 258 22.86 12.15 -23.13
N LEU A 259 21.55 12.24 -22.87
CA LEU A 259 20.80 11.15 -22.24
C LEU A 259 20.80 9.89 -23.11
N ALA A 260 20.67 10.01 -24.43
CA ALA A 260 20.80 8.91 -25.37
C ALA A 260 22.23 8.33 -25.36
N SER A 261 23.25 9.18 -25.37
CA SER A 261 24.66 8.75 -25.30
C SER A 261 25.00 8.04 -23.99
N ASP A 262 24.37 8.42 -22.88
CA ASP A 262 24.56 7.79 -21.57
C ASP A 262 23.74 6.48 -21.41
N THR A 263 22.85 6.18 -22.37
CA THR A 263 21.94 5.01 -22.37
C THR A 263 22.43 3.95 -23.34
N GLU A 264 23.50 3.25 -22.95
CA GLU A 264 24.07 2.12 -23.72
C GLU A 264 23.55 0.76 -23.23
N ASP A 265 22.93 0.72 -22.05
CA ASP A 265 22.52 -0.51 -21.37
C ASP A 265 21.09 -0.99 -21.72
N SER A 266 20.33 -0.26 -22.53
CA SER A 266 18.96 -0.62 -22.89
C SER A 266 18.50 -0.02 -24.22
N ASP A 267 18.29 -0.86 -25.23
CA ASP A 267 17.82 -0.45 -26.56
C ASP A 267 16.39 0.13 -26.53
N GLU A 268 15.52 -0.42 -25.66
CA GLU A 268 14.15 0.07 -25.48
C GLU A 268 14.13 1.49 -24.89
N ALA A 269 14.97 1.72 -23.87
CA ALA A 269 15.16 3.04 -23.28
C ALA A 269 15.70 4.06 -24.28
N LEU A 270 16.66 3.64 -25.11
CA LEU A 270 17.24 4.47 -26.15
C LEU A 270 16.18 4.85 -27.19
N ALA A 271 15.33 3.90 -27.61
CA ALA A 271 14.23 4.16 -28.54
C ALA A 271 13.24 5.20 -28.00
N GLU A 272 12.87 5.16 -26.72
CA GLU A 272 12.02 6.17 -26.07
C GLU A 272 12.64 7.57 -26.13
N ILE A 273 13.95 7.69 -25.85
CA ILE A 273 14.67 8.97 -25.86
C ILE A 273 14.72 9.54 -27.29
N LEU A 274 15.01 8.68 -28.29
CA LEU A 274 15.05 9.09 -29.69
C LEU A 274 13.66 9.54 -30.18
N GLN A 275 12.60 8.81 -29.82
CA GLN A 275 11.23 9.21 -30.14
C GLN A 275 10.87 10.57 -29.53
N ALA A 276 11.25 10.82 -28.27
CA ALA A 276 11.05 12.12 -27.64
C ALA A 276 11.83 13.24 -28.36
N ASN A 277 13.03 12.95 -28.87
CA ASN A 277 13.83 13.88 -29.66
C ASN A 277 13.20 14.19 -31.02
N ASP A 278 12.67 13.18 -31.70
CA ASP A 278 11.99 13.35 -32.99
C ASP A 278 10.76 14.24 -32.83
N ASN A 279 9.93 13.99 -31.82
CA ASN A 279 8.77 14.82 -31.48
C ASN A 279 9.16 16.27 -31.14
N LEU A 280 10.24 16.43 -30.37
CA LEU A 280 10.81 17.74 -30.02
C LEU A 280 11.28 18.50 -31.26
N THR A 281 11.94 17.81 -32.19
CA THR A 281 12.42 18.40 -33.43
C THR A 281 11.26 18.77 -34.34
N GLN A 282 10.22 17.95 -34.41
CA GLN A 282 9.01 18.22 -35.18
C GLN A 282 8.30 19.49 -34.72
N VAL A 283 8.05 19.66 -33.41
CA VAL A 283 7.34 20.85 -32.91
C VAL A 283 8.14 22.14 -33.09
N ILE A 284 9.46 22.06 -32.95
CA ILE A 284 10.36 23.20 -33.21
C ILE A 284 10.22 23.62 -34.68
N ASN A 285 10.26 22.65 -35.58
CA ASN A 285 10.11 22.89 -37.01
C ASN A 285 8.74 23.50 -37.34
N LEU A 286 7.66 23.02 -36.74
CA LEU A 286 6.32 23.61 -36.87
C LEU A 286 6.27 25.07 -36.42
N TYR A 287 6.89 25.39 -35.28
CA TYR A 287 6.96 26.78 -34.79
C TYR A 287 7.73 27.68 -35.77
N LYS A 288 8.89 27.23 -36.27
CA LYS A 288 9.68 27.99 -37.26
C LYS A 288 8.90 28.28 -38.53
N GLN A 289 8.15 27.30 -39.03
CA GLN A 289 7.39 27.43 -40.27
C GLN A 289 6.16 28.35 -40.10
N LEU A 290 5.37 28.15 -39.05
CA LEU A 290 4.08 28.84 -38.88
C LEU A 290 4.23 30.24 -38.26
N VAL A 291 5.13 30.40 -37.28
CA VAL A 291 5.28 31.65 -36.52
C VAL A 291 6.40 32.51 -37.08
N GLN A 292 7.58 31.94 -37.32
CA GLN A 292 8.74 32.70 -37.84
C GLN A 292 8.73 32.85 -39.36
N GLY A 293 7.98 32.00 -40.08
CA GLY A 293 7.92 32.02 -41.54
C GLY A 293 9.21 31.56 -42.21
N GLU A 294 10.04 30.76 -41.52
CA GLU A 294 11.27 30.19 -42.08
C GLU A 294 10.92 28.95 -42.94
N GLU A 295 11.46 28.90 -44.17
CA GLU A 295 11.43 27.68 -44.99
C GLU A 295 12.41 26.65 -44.41
N ILE A 296 11.88 25.66 -43.71
CA ILE A 296 12.63 24.50 -43.23
C ILE A 296 12.53 23.36 -44.24
N ASN A 297 13.67 23.01 -44.86
CA ASN A 297 13.87 21.86 -45.74
C ASN A 297 12.77 21.64 -46.81
N GLY A 298 12.75 22.48 -47.86
CA GLY A 298 12.51 22.08 -49.26
C GLY A 298 11.25 21.29 -49.67
N GLU A 299 10.30 21.00 -48.78
CA GLU A 299 9.06 20.29 -49.12
C GLU A 299 7.86 21.23 -48.97
N THR A 300 7.50 21.84 -50.10
CA THR A 300 6.25 22.57 -50.29
C THR A 300 5.06 21.62 -50.10
N VAL A 301 4.38 21.70 -48.95
CA VAL A 301 2.99 21.24 -48.85
C VAL A 301 2.09 22.45 -49.13
N ALA A 302 1.73 22.60 -50.40
CA ALA A 302 0.67 23.49 -50.82
C ALA A 302 -0.66 23.03 -50.19
N ALA A 303 -1.38 23.98 -49.58
CA ALA A 303 -2.71 23.78 -49.01
C ALA A 303 -3.73 23.28 -50.06
N PRO A 304 -4.65 22.35 -49.74
CA PRO A 304 -5.73 22.01 -50.65
C PRO A 304 -6.93 22.96 -50.47
N LEU A 305 -7.22 23.73 -51.52
CA LEU A 305 -8.53 24.34 -51.76
C LEU A 305 -9.56 23.25 -52.13
N ARG A 306 -10.78 23.42 -51.63
CA ARG A 306 -12.00 22.65 -51.92
C ARG A 306 -12.26 22.41 -53.42
N GLY A 307 -12.73 21.19 -53.76
CA GLY A 307 -13.85 21.00 -54.70
C GLY A 307 -13.73 19.90 -55.78
N LEU A 308 -14.66 18.94 -55.70
CA LEU A 308 -15.39 18.22 -56.79
C LEU A 308 -14.81 16.94 -57.46
N ASN A 309 -15.54 15.85 -57.21
CA ASN A 309 -16.04 14.77 -58.10
C ASN A 309 -15.14 14.01 -59.11
N ASP A 310 -14.96 12.70 -58.79
CA ASP A 310 -15.21 11.50 -59.62
C ASP A 310 -14.28 11.14 -60.84
N PRO A 311 -14.29 9.89 -61.39
CA PRO A 311 -13.16 8.97 -61.24
C PRO A 311 -12.46 8.50 -62.55
N ALA A 312 -11.16 8.13 -62.43
CA ALA A 312 -10.33 7.24 -63.30
C ALA A 312 -10.22 7.57 -64.82
N PRO A 313 -9.20 7.09 -65.61
CA PRO A 313 -8.32 5.93 -65.41
C PRO A 313 -6.80 6.11 -65.73
N HIS A 314 -6.03 5.08 -65.34
CA HIS A 314 -4.63 4.74 -65.71
C HIS A 314 -4.34 4.74 -67.23
N PRO A 315 -3.08 4.89 -67.74
CA PRO A 315 -2.04 3.84 -67.57
C PRO A 315 -0.53 4.24 -67.58
N ALA A 316 0.28 3.21 -67.27
CA ALA A 316 1.66 2.91 -67.70
C ALA A 316 2.87 3.30 -66.79
N GLN A 317 3.43 2.26 -66.15
CA GLN A 317 4.83 1.75 -66.17
C GLN A 317 5.99 2.79 -66.26
N ALA A 318 7.12 2.70 -65.53
CA ALA A 318 7.87 1.55 -65.01
C ALA A 318 8.96 2.01 -64.00
N GLY A 319 9.53 1.04 -63.26
CA GLY A 319 10.89 1.11 -62.69
C GLY A 319 10.94 1.20 -61.16
N ASP A 320 10.78 0.07 -60.46
CA ASP A 320 11.85 -0.70 -59.80
C ASP A 320 12.58 0.03 -58.66
N SER A 321 12.38 -0.43 -57.41
CA SER A 321 13.43 -1.13 -56.64
C SER A 321 12.95 -1.47 -55.22
N SER A 322 12.64 -2.77 -55.03
CA SER A 322 12.79 -3.60 -53.81
C SER A 322 12.75 -2.98 -52.40
N GLY A 323 11.64 -3.25 -51.68
CA GLY A 323 11.58 -3.33 -50.21
C GLY A 323 10.99 -4.68 -49.81
N TRP A 324 11.83 -5.60 -49.33
CA TRP A 324 11.42 -6.91 -48.82
C TRP A 324 10.82 -6.74 -47.42
N ASN A 325 9.55 -7.09 -47.27
CA ASN A 325 8.92 -7.33 -45.98
C ASN A 325 8.11 -8.64 -46.05
N SER A 326 8.11 -9.35 -44.93
CA SER A 326 7.15 -10.39 -44.54
C SER A 326 7.40 -11.80 -45.08
N PHE A 327 7.96 -12.65 -44.22
CA PHE A 327 7.61 -14.07 -44.20
C PHE A 327 6.65 -14.31 -43.02
N GLN A 328 5.36 -14.45 -43.35
CA GLN A 328 4.47 -15.35 -42.65
C GLN A 328 4.99 -16.78 -42.80
N VAL A 329 5.00 -17.56 -41.72
CA VAL A 329 5.01 -19.01 -41.82
C VAL A 329 3.85 -19.58 -41.00
N THR A 330 3.15 -20.44 -41.71
CA THR A 330 1.96 -21.20 -41.41
C THR A 330 2.17 -22.27 -40.35
N SER A 331 1.08 -22.60 -39.67
CA SER A 331 0.87 -23.79 -38.87
C SER A 331 1.06 -25.08 -39.67
N ASP A 332 1.78 -26.05 -39.09
CA ASP A 332 1.61 -27.47 -39.40
C ASP A 332 1.75 -28.33 -38.13
N VAL A 333 0.82 -29.28 -38.02
CA VAL A 333 0.65 -30.23 -36.91
C VAL A 333 1.44 -31.51 -37.21
N GLY A 334 2.22 -31.99 -36.24
CA GLY A 334 2.91 -33.29 -36.33
C GLY A 334 3.42 -33.78 -34.97
N THR A 335 2.65 -34.70 -34.38
CA THR A 335 2.84 -35.46 -33.13
C THR A 335 4.21 -36.11 -32.90
N SER A 336 4.76 -35.97 -31.69
CA SER A 336 5.35 -37.09 -30.91
C SER A 336 5.53 -36.73 -29.43
N SER A 337 5.12 -37.63 -28.53
CA SER A 337 5.31 -37.55 -27.07
C SER A 337 6.72 -38.02 -26.66
N PRO A 338 7.23 -37.57 -25.50
CA PRO A 338 7.43 -38.55 -24.41
C PRO A 338 7.05 -38.05 -22.99
N LYS A 339 6.93 -39.02 -22.08
CA LYS A 339 6.48 -39.02 -20.68
C LYS A 339 7.30 -38.13 -19.70
N PRO A 340 6.73 -37.78 -18.53
CA PRO A 340 7.31 -36.85 -17.55
C PRO A 340 8.19 -37.52 -16.48
N SER A 341 9.14 -36.76 -15.94
CA SER A 341 9.95 -37.07 -14.74
C SER A 341 9.94 -35.86 -13.77
N PRO A 342 10.28 -36.05 -12.47
CA PRO A 342 9.54 -35.41 -11.38
C PRO A 342 10.15 -34.11 -10.80
N SER A 343 9.24 -33.23 -10.37
CA SER A 343 9.25 -32.28 -9.24
C SER A 343 10.58 -31.75 -8.68
N THR A 344 10.79 -30.43 -8.81
CA THR A 344 11.80 -29.66 -8.07
C THR A 344 11.20 -29.01 -6.81
N SER A 345 11.47 -29.61 -5.66
CA SER A 345 11.19 -29.16 -4.29
C SER A 345 12.14 -28.04 -3.83
N GLY A 346 12.24 -26.97 -4.62
CA GLY A 346 13.22 -25.90 -4.40
C GLY A 346 12.71 -24.70 -3.59
N LEU A 347 11.40 -24.42 -3.62
CA LEU A 347 10.84 -23.10 -3.28
C LEU A 347 10.25 -22.99 -1.86
N ASP A 348 10.01 -24.10 -1.17
CA ASP A 348 9.40 -24.08 0.17
C ASP A 348 10.41 -23.70 1.27
N ASP A 349 11.72 -23.83 1.00
CA ASP A 349 12.77 -23.48 1.96
C ASP A 349 13.11 -21.98 2.00
N LEU A 350 12.72 -21.20 0.98
CA LEU A 350 12.95 -19.75 0.98
C LEU A 350 11.98 -19.01 1.92
N ASP A 351 10.75 -19.52 2.07
CA ASP A 351 9.75 -18.98 3.00
C ASP A 351 10.07 -19.33 4.47
N LEU A 352 10.80 -20.43 4.69
CA LEU A 352 11.33 -20.81 6.00
C LEU A 352 12.50 -19.90 6.44
N LEU A 353 13.29 -19.40 5.50
CA LEU A 353 14.39 -18.45 5.76
C LEU A 353 13.89 -17.04 6.10
N GLY A 354 12.84 -16.57 5.45
CA GLY A 354 12.19 -15.30 5.81
C GLY A 354 11.65 -15.30 7.25
N LYS A 355 11.16 -16.45 7.73
CA LYS A 355 10.71 -16.63 9.13
C LYS A 355 11.87 -16.76 10.12
N THR A 356 12.98 -17.38 9.71
CA THR A 356 14.15 -17.60 10.58
C THR A 356 14.97 -16.32 10.80
N LEU A 357 15.04 -15.42 9.80
CA LEU A 357 15.71 -14.13 9.93
C LEU A 357 14.93 -13.12 10.79
N LEU A 358 13.59 -13.17 10.77
CA LEU A 358 12.76 -12.37 11.68
C LEU A 358 12.85 -12.84 13.15
N GLN A 359 13.19 -14.12 13.37
CA GLN A 359 13.37 -14.68 14.72
C GLN A 359 14.74 -14.30 15.33
N GLN A 360 15.77 -14.01 14.50
CA GLN A 360 17.12 -13.66 14.94
C GLN A 360 17.30 -12.18 15.34
N SER A 361 16.28 -11.33 15.19
CA SER A 361 16.34 -9.90 15.54
C SER A 361 15.95 -9.59 17.00
N LEU A 362 15.76 -10.60 17.85
CA LEU A 362 15.45 -10.45 19.28
C LEU A 362 16.73 -10.61 20.13
N PRO A 363 16.95 -9.80 21.18
CA PRO A 363 18.07 -9.97 22.09
C PRO A 363 17.95 -11.26 22.94
N PRO A 364 19.07 -11.82 23.44
CA PRO A 364 19.09 -13.15 24.05
C PRO A 364 18.40 -13.19 25.42
N GLU A 365 17.54 -14.19 25.56
CA GLU A 365 16.90 -14.61 26.80
C GLU A 365 17.93 -15.29 27.70
N SER A 366 18.55 -14.53 28.60
CA SER A 366 19.31 -15.08 29.73
C SER A 366 18.88 -14.39 31.02
N GLN A 367 17.72 -14.83 31.53
CA GLN A 367 17.44 -15.02 32.95
C GLN A 367 16.05 -15.63 33.10
N GLN A 368 16.00 -16.97 33.09
CA GLN A 368 14.90 -17.70 33.69
C GLN A 368 14.82 -17.32 35.17
N VAL A 369 13.71 -16.71 35.59
CA VAL A 369 13.25 -16.80 36.98
C VAL A 369 11.91 -17.52 36.96
N ARG A 370 11.98 -18.76 37.48
CA ARG A 370 10.90 -19.71 37.75
C ARG A 370 9.76 -19.06 38.53
N TRP A 371 8.56 -19.00 37.95
CA TRP A 371 7.36 -18.60 38.67
C TRP A 371 6.65 -19.81 39.27
N GLU A 372 6.77 -19.92 40.59
CA GLU A 372 5.96 -20.80 41.43
C GLU A 372 4.58 -20.18 41.65
N LYS A 373 3.57 -21.05 41.64
CA LYS A 373 2.14 -20.76 41.60
C LYS A 373 1.65 -20.25 42.96
N HIS A 374 1.24 -18.98 43.08
CA HIS A 374 0.50 -18.49 44.26
C HIS A 374 -0.73 -17.65 43.91
N GLN A 375 -1.83 -17.98 44.60
CA GLN A 375 -3.16 -17.36 44.61
C GLN A 375 -3.16 -15.91 45.17
N PRO A 376 -4.23 -15.12 44.92
CA PRO A 376 -4.28 -13.70 45.32
C PRO A 376 -4.69 -13.50 46.80
N PRO A 377 -4.16 -12.49 47.52
CA PRO A 377 -4.73 -12.02 48.77
C PRO A 377 -5.65 -10.79 48.59
N PRO A 378 -6.47 -10.45 49.60
CA PRO A 378 -7.71 -9.69 49.43
C PRO A 378 -7.54 -8.17 49.52
N ARG A 379 -8.58 -7.46 49.06
CA ARG A 379 -8.75 -6.00 49.15
C ARG A 379 -8.74 -5.50 50.59
N LEU A 380 -7.95 -4.46 50.86
CA LEU A 380 -8.05 -3.67 52.09
C LEU A 380 -8.97 -2.47 51.86
N THR A 381 -9.89 -2.27 52.81
CA THR A 381 -10.88 -1.19 52.83
C THR A 381 -10.44 -0.03 53.73
N LEU A 382 -11.07 1.11 53.48
CA LEU A 382 -10.86 2.44 54.05
C LEU A 382 -11.16 2.49 55.56
N ARG A 383 -10.29 1.92 56.42
CA ARG A 383 -10.43 2.03 57.88
C ARG A 383 -9.15 2.11 58.72
N ASP A 384 -7.96 2.08 58.13
CA ASP A 384 -6.68 2.14 58.88
C ASP A 384 -5.95 3.48 58.83
N LEU A 385 -6.59 4.53 58.29
CA LEU A 385 -6.06 5.90 58.23
C LEU A 385 -6.66 6.78 59.33
N GLN A 386 -6.71 6.28 60.57
CA GLN A 386 -7.03 7.11 61.72
C GLN A 386 -6.66 6.42 63.04
N ASN A 387 -5.37 6.38 63.39
CA ASN A 387 -4.99 6.51 64.79
C ASN A 387 -3.50 6.79 65.02
N ARG A 388 -3.29 7.86 65.79
CA ARG A 388 -2.19 8.10 66.75
C ARG A 388 -0.84 8.56 66.24
N SER A 389 -0.79 9.87 66.10
CA SER A 389 0.23 10.78 66.65
C SER A 389 0.75 10.42 68.07
N SER A 390 1.95 10.94 68.36
CA SER A 390 2.60 11.23 69.65
C SER A 390 3.52 10.17 70.31
N SER A 391 4.84 10.43 70.29
CA SER A 391 5.65 10.84 71.47
C SER A 391 7.16 10.89 71.13
N GLY A 392 7.86 11.93 71.60
CA GLY A 392 9.30 12.18 71.41
C GLY A 392 10.18 11.37 72.38
N THR A 393 11.51 11.32 72.21
CA THR A 393 12.47 12.33 72.73
C THR A 393 13.92 12.05 72.28
N MET A 394 14.69 13.15 72.08
CA MET A 394 16.13 13.44 72.37
C MET A 394 17.22 12.39 72.03
N ALA A 395 18.45 12.68 71.59
CA ALA A 395 19.19 13.86 71.14
C ALA A 395 20.54 13.34 70.59
N HIS A 396 21.08 13.94 69.51
CA HIS A 396 22.48 14.35 69.31
C HIS A 396 22.78 14.55 67.83
N ASN A 397 23.20 15.77 67.50
CA ASN A 397 23.82 16.12 66.22
C ASN A 397 25.34 16.23 66.45
N PRO A 398 26.15 15.85 65.46
CA PRO A 398 27.03 16.85 64.86
C PRO A 398 26.89 16.94 63.33
N ILE A 399 27.39 18.07 62.84
CA ILE A 399 27.26 18.75 61.54
C ILE A 399 27.72 17.93 60.32
N PRO A 400 27.24 18.26 59.09
CA PRO A 400 26.78 17.27 58.13
C PRO A 400 27.79 16.94 57.01
N LEU A 401 27.81 15.66 56.63
CA LEU A 401 28.28 15.25 55.31
C LEU A 401 27.16 15.52 54.30
N ARG A 402 27.49 16.38 53.33
CA ARG A 402 26.72 16.74 52.13
C ARG A 402 26.01 15.51 51.52
N PRO A 403 24.67 15.45 51.50
CA PRO A 403 23.97 14.53 50.62
C PRO A 403 24.14 15.01 49.17
N PRO A 404 24.21 14.10 48.19
CA PRO A 404 24.24 14.49 46.79
C PRO A 404 22.96 15.27 46.48
N ALA A 405 23.11 16.33 45.67
CA ALA A 405 22.02 17.19 45.24
C ALA A 405 20.82 16.34 44.81
N THR A 406 19.72 16.44 45.57
CA THR A 406 18.42 15.98 45.13
C THR A 406 18.12 16.82 43.90
N ALA A 407 18.19 16.22 42.72
CA ALA A 407 17.78 16.86 41.48
C ALA A 407 16.35 17.37 41.67
N LEU A 408 16.18 18.68 41.62
CA LEU A 408 14.88 19.32 41.53
C LEU A 408 14.08 18.62 40.41
N PRO A 409 12.78 18.32 40.59
CA PRO A 409 11.97 17.89 39.46
C PRO A 409 12.05 18.97 38.38
N GLN A 410 12.71 18.68 37.26
CA GLN A 410 12.63 19.55 36.09
C GLN A 410 11.14 19.63 35.72
N GLU A 411 10.54 20.81 35.85
CA GLU A 411 9.18 21.02 35.38
C GLU A 411 9.13 20.76 33.87
N ILE A 412 8.42 19.71 33.48
CA ILE A 412 8.16 19.35 32.09
C ILE A 412 7.23 20.42 31.52
N SER A 413 7.79 21.48 30.93
CA SER A 413 7.00 22.59 30.37
C SER A 413 6.83 22.47 28.86
N LEU A 414 5.57 22.38 28.43
CA LEU A 414 5.12 22.46 27.02
C LEU A 414 4.49 23.84 26.70
N ALA A 415 4.43 24.77 27.66
CA ALA A 415 3.63 25.98 27.55
C ALA A 415 4.00 26.84 26.32
N ASN A 416 5.30 26.99 26.06
CA ASN A 416 5.82 27.88 25.02
C ASN A 416 6.10 27.19 23.67
N ILE A 417 5.78 25.89 23.54
CA ILE A 417 6.07 25.15 22.30
C ILE A 417 4.84 25.14 21.41
N THR A 418 4.97 25.69 20.21
CA THR A 418 3.97 25.66 19.14
C THR A 418 4.67 25.18 17.88
N VAL A 419 4.17 24.10 17.30
CA VAL A 419 4.70 23.47 16.08
C VAL A 419 3.69 23.73 14.96
N PRO A 420 4.00 24.58 13.98
CA PRO A 420 3.14 24.80 12.81
C PRO A 420 2.96 23.52 12.01
N LEU A 421 1.74 23.24 11.55
CA LEU A 421 1.42 22.02 10.81
C LEU A 421 2.31 21.85 9.55
N GLU A 422 2.62 22.95 8.86
CA GLU A 422 3.44 22.99 7.64
C GLU A 422 4.91 22.58 7.86
N SER A 423 5.40 22.71 9.10
CA SER A 423 6.78 22.36 9.47
C SER A 423 6.95 20.86 9.78
N ILE A 424 5.84 20.13 9.91
CA ILE A 424 5.82 18.74 10.34
C ILE A 424 6.13 17.84 9.15
N LYS A 425 7.22 17.07 9.23
CA LYS A 425 7.52 16.00 8.27
C LYS A 425 6.88 14.69 8.77
N PRO A 426 6.08 14.00 7.95
CA PRO A 426 5.51 12.71 8.33
C PRO A 426 6.64 11.68 8.51
N SER A 427 6.52 10.82 9.52
CA SER A 427 7.40 9.66 9.69
C SER A 427 7.03 8.52 8.76
N SER A 428 7.86 7.48 8.73
CA SER A 428 7.58 6.22 8.02
C SER A 428 6.63 5.28 8.78
N ILE A 429 6.22 5.66 9.99
CA ILE A 429 5.39 4.83 10.86
C ILE A 429 3.94 4.88 10.41
N LEU A 430 3.31 3.70 10.33
CA LEU A 430 1.91 3.58 9.96
C LEU A 430 1.00 4.34 10.95
N PRO A 431 -0.02 5.05 10.45
CA PRO A 431 -0.95 5.76 11.32
C PRO A 431 -1.73 4.79 12.22
N VAL A 432 -1.97 5.22 13.46
CA VAL A 432 -2.72 4.44 14.44
C VAL A 432 -4.17 4.91 14.48
N THR A 433 -5.11 3.98 14.32
CA THR A 433 -6.54 4.28 14.45
C THR A 433 -6.92 4.39 15.92
N VAL A 434 -7.33 5.57 16.34
CA VAL A 434 -7.72 5.89 17.72
C VAL A 434 -9.22 5.68 17.95
N TYR A 435 -10.02 6.04 16.94
CA TYR A 435 -11.47 5.89 16.95
C TYR A 435 -11.95 5.62 15.51
N ASP A 436 -12.90 4.70 15.35
CA ASP A 436 -13.53 4.37 14.06
C ASP A 436 -14.94 3.81 14.29
N GLN A 437 -15.93 4.70 14.35
CA GLN A 437 -17.35 4.34 14.43
C GLN A 437 -18.21 5.40 13.75
N HIS A 438 -19.43 5.03 13.35
CA HIS A 438 -20.40 5.94 12.70
C HIS A 438 -19.87 6.61 11.41
N GLY A 439 -18.87 6.02 10.76
CA GLY A 439 -18.18 6.63 9.61
C GLY A 439 -17.27 7.80 10.02
N PHE A 440 -17.07 8.06 11.30
CA PHE A 440 -16.13 9.04 11.83
C PHE A 440 -14.87 8.36 12.33
N ARG A 441 -13.73 8.81 11.83
CA ARG A 441 -12.42 8.21 12.08
C ARG A 441 -11.43 9.22 12.61
N VAL A 442 -10.68 8.84 13.64
CA VAL A 442 -9.57 9.61 14.21
C VAL A 442 -8.28 8.79 14.12
N LEU A 443 -7.28 9.35 13.47
CA LEU A 443 -5.98 8.71 13.21
C LEU A 443 -4.85 9.53 13.84
N PHE A 444 -3.85 8.85 14.39
CA PHE A 444 -2.61 9.46 14.84
C PHE A 444 -1.50 9.20 13.82
N HIS A 445 -0.90 10.27 13.30
CA HIS A 445 0.32 10.23 12.49
C HIS A 445 1.48 10.71 13.35
N PHE A 446 2.58 9.97 13.37
CA PHE A 446 3.78 10.35 14.12
C PHE A 446 4.70 11.16 13.21
N ALA A 447 5.25 12.25 13.72
CA ALA A 447 6.14 13.11 12.96
C ALA A 447 7.61 12.72 13.11
N LYS A 448 8.38 12.89 12.03
CA LYS A 448 9.84 12.79 12.02
C LYS A 448 10.47 14.15 12.32
N ASP A 449 11.47 14.18 13.21
CA ASP A 449 12.39 15.30 13.45
C ASP A 449 11.71 16.67 13.69
N ALA A 450 10.49 16.68 14.23
CA ALA A 450 9.68 17.89 14.34
C ALA A 450 10.22 18.90 15.37
N LEU A 451 10.96 18.43 16.38
CA LEU A 451 11.59 19.26 17.40
C LEU A 451 13.01 18.75 17.74
N PRO A 452 14.04 19.08 16.93
CA PRO A 452 15.40 18.60 17.13
C PRO A 452 15.99 18.98 18.50
N GLU A 453 15.58 20.11 19.05
CA GLU A 453 16.02 20.61 20.37
C GLU A 453 15.35 19.90 21.56
N ARG A 454 14.28 19.12 21.32
CA ARG A 454 13.48 18.45 22.34
C ARG A 454 13.25 16.97 21.97
N PRO A 455 14.28 16.11 22.07
CA PRO A 455 14.16 14.69 21.74
C PRO A 455 13.23 13.93 22.71
N ASP A 456 12.88 14.53 23.85
CA ASP A 456 11.91 14.04 24.82
C ASP A 456 10.45 14.31 24.43
N VAL A 457 10.20 14.99 23.30
CA VAL A 457 8.85 15.37 22.85
C VAL A 457 8.49 14.67 21.54
N LEU A 458 7.41 13.90 21.56
CA LEU A 458 6.77 13.35 20.38
C LEU A 458 5.74 14.34 19.82
N VAL A 459 5.79 14.57 18.52
CA VAL A 459 4.77 15.32 17.78
C VAL A 459 3.86 14.35 17.05
N VAL A 460 2.55 14.49 17.30
CA VAL A 460 1.50 13.66 16.71
C VAL A 460 0.53 14.57 15.95
N VAL A 461 0.25 14.23 14.69
CA VAL A 461 -0.79 14.87 13.90
C VAL A 461 -2.05 14.01 13.98
N ILE A 462 -3.08 14.55 14.65
CA ILE A 462 -4.39 13.94 14.73
C ILE A 462 -5.15 14.31 13.46
N SER A 463 -5.54 13.31 12.68
CA SER A 463 -6.37 13.49 11.48
C SER A 463 -7.75 12.92 11.73
N MET A 464 -8.77 13.75 11.60
CA MET A 464 -10.18 13.38 11.76
C MET A 464 -10.89 13.42 10.42
N LEU A 465 -11.50 12.30 10.02
CA LEU A 465 -12.07 12.07 8.71
C LEU A 465 -13.50 11.55 8.86
N SER A 466 -14.40 11.95 7.96
CA SER A 466 -15.79 11.48 7.94
C SER A 466 -16.15 10.88 6.59
N THR A 467 -16.69 9.67 6.62
CA THR A 467 -17.43 9.03 5.53
C THR A 467 -18.92 8.93 5.83
N ALA A 468 -19.40 9.63 6.87
CA ALA A 468 -20.79 9.63 7.27
C ALA A 468 -21.66 10.42 6.24
N PRO A 469 -22.89 9.97 5.95
CA PRO A 469 -23.80 10.69 5.05
C PRO A 469 -24.36 11.99 5.66
N GLN A 470 -24.09 12.27 6.93
CA GLN A 470 -24.52 13.47 7.64
C GLN A 470 -23.29 14.26 8.10
N PRO A 471 -23.38 15.60 8.17
CA PRO A 471 -22.30 16.42 8.69
C PRO A 471 -22.09 16.15 10.18
N ILE A 472 -20.83 16.24 10.60
CA ILE A 472 -20.41 16.08 11.99
C ILE A 472 -19.99 17.45 12.50
N ARG A 473 -20.56 17.91 13.61
CA ARG A 473 -20.32 19.23 14.20
C ARG A 473 -19.81 19.14 15.63
N ASN A 474 -19.36 20.27 16.15
CA ASN A 474 -18.92 20.44 17.53
C ASN A 474 -17.86 19.41 17.95
N ILE A 475 -16.94 19.10 17.02
CA ILE A 475 -15.90 18.09 17.24
C ILE A 475 -14.88 18.65 18.22
N VAL A 476 -14.73 17.96 19.36
CA VAL A 476 -13.79 18.28 20.43
C VAL A 476 -13.02 17.02 20.80
N PHE A 477 -11.71 17.05 20.61
CA PHE A 477 -10.79 16.01 21.07
C PHE A 477 -10.02 16.49 22.29
N GLN A 478 -10.01 15.67 23.34
CA GLN A 478 -9.27 15.90 24.57
C GLN A 478 -8.41 14.68 24.87
N SER A 479 -7.24 14.91 25.50
CA SER A 479 -6.32 13.85 25.87
C SER A 479 -5.79 14.02 27.30
N ALA A 480 -5.46 12.89 27.92
CA ALA A 480 -4.84 12.81 29.22
C ALA A 480 -3.76 11.72 29.21
N VAL A 481 -2.68 11.96 29.93
CA VAL A 481 -1.52 11.06 30.02
C VAL A 481 -1.11 10.88 31.49
N PRO A 482 -0.35 9.83 31.83
CA PRO A 482 0.22 9.64 33.16
C PRO A 482 0.98 10.87 33.66
N LYS A 483 1.04 11.05 34.98
CA LYS A 483 1.66 12.24 35.62
C LYS A 483 3.14 12.43 35.29
N VAL A 484 3.84 11.36 34.94
CA VAL A 484 5.25 11.37 34.51
C VAL A 484 5.46 11.96 33.11
N MET A 485 4.37 12.20 32.38
CA MET A 485 4.36 12.80 31.04
C MET A 485 3.52 14.08 31.04
N LYS A 486 3.68 14.88 29.99
CA LYS A 486 2.80 16.02 29.72
C LYS A 486 2.28 15.96 28.30
N VAL A 487 1.02 16.31 28.13
CA VAL A 487 0.38 16.42 26.82
C VAL A 487 -0.11 17.86 26.61
N LYS A 488 0.06 18.38 25.40
CA LYS A 488 -0.48 19.66 24.96
C LYS A 488 -1.15 19.48 23.61
N LEU A 489 -2.40 19.89 23.52
CA LEU A 489 -3.14 19.99 22.27
C LEU A 489 -3.06 21.43 21.76
N GLN A 490 -2.66 21.61 20.51
CA GLN A 490 -2.82 22.88 19.82
C GLN A 490 -4.26 23.04 19.31
N PRO A 491 -4.70 24.25 18.92
CA PRO A 491 -6.01 24.44 18.30
C PRO A 491 -6.18 23.55 17.05
N PRO A 492 -7.37 22.93 16.86
CA PRO A 492 -7.64 22.17 15.65
C PRO A 492 -7.86 23.09 14.45
N SER A 493 -7.68 22.56 13.23
CA SER A 493 -7.93 23.31 11.99
C SER A 493 -9.41 23.62 11.74
N GLY A 494 -10.31 22.91 12.44
CA GLY A 494 -11.76 23.08 12.36
C GLY A 494 -12.47 22.25 13.42
N MET A 495 -13.79 22.43 13.53
CA MET A 495 -14.64 21.71 14.49
C MET A 495 -15.85 21.03 13.83
N GLU A 496 -15.88 21.02 12.50
CA GLU A 496 -16.93 20.39 11.72
C GLU A 496 -16.39 19.70 10.47
N LEU A 497 -17.05 18.62 10.08
CA LEU A 497 -16.80 17.88 8.84
C LEU A 497 -18.11 17.82 8.05
N PRO A 498 -18.09 18.08 6.73
CA PRO A 498 -19.27 17.97 5.90
C PRO A 498 -19.72 16.50 5.78
N ALA A 499 -20.95 16.31 5.31
CA ALA A 499 -21.41 15.00 4.86
C ALA A 499 -20.50 14.48 3.75
N PHE A 500 -20.27 13.17 3.74
CA PHE A 500 -19.48 12.53 2.71
C PHE A 500 -20.09 12.76 1.33
N ASN A 501 -19.27 13.28 0.42
CA ASN A 501 -19.65 13.55 -0.95
C ASN A 501 -18.59 12.94 -1.88
N PRO A 502 -18.93 11.96 -2.72
CA PRO A 502 -17.97 11.26 -3.58
C PRO A 502 -17.43 12.13 -4.72
N ILE A 503 -18.02 13.30 -4.99
CA ILE A 503 -17.62 14.19 -6.09
C ILE A 503 -16.44 15.09 -5.70
N VAL A 504 -16.35 15.46 -4.41
CA VAL A 504 -15.33 16.37 -3.90
C VAL A 504 -14.32 15.59 -3.06
N HIS A 505 -13.10 16.12 -2.96
CA HIS A 505 -12.09 15.53 -2.11
C HIS A 505 -12.57 15.50 -0.64
N PRO A 506 -12.24 14.44 0.13
CA PRO A 506 -12.67 14.33 1.52
C PRO A 506 -12.04 15.44 2.36
N SER A 507 -12.86 16.13 3.16
CA SER A 507 -12.38 17.11 4.14
C SER A 507 -11.79 16.40 5.36
N ALA A 508 -10.81 17.04 5.99
CA ALA A 508 -10.16 16.53 7.20
C ALA A 508 -9.98 17.66 8.22
N ILE A 509 -10.16 17.34 9.50
CA ILE A 509 -9.68 18.19 10.59
C ILE A 509 -8.32 17.67 11.03
N THR A 510 -7.37 18.58 11.17
CA THR A 510 -6.04 18.28 11.72
C THR A 510 -5.87 18.96 13.07
N GLN A 511 -5.22 18.29 14.01
CA GLN A 511 -4.89 18.87 15.30
C GLN A 511 -3.52 18.36 15.75
N VAL A 512 -2.63 19.27 16.16
CA VAL A 512 -1.29 18.90 16.61
C VAL A 512 -1.31 18.58 18.10
N LEU A 513 -0.80 17.40 18.47
CA LEU A 513 -0.60 16.94 19.84
C LEU A 513 0.90 16.84 20.12
N LEU A 514 1.34 17.48 21.20
CA LEU A 514 2.70 17.40 21.72
C LEU A 514 2.70 16.54 22.98
N LEU A 515 3.56 15.54 23.03
CA LEU A 515 3.69 14.63 24.16
C LEU A 515 5.14 14.64 24.68
N ALA A 516 5.36 15.23 25.85
CA ALA A 516 6.65 15.20 26.53
C ALA A 516 6.75 13.99 27.47
N ASN A 517 7.83 13.20 27.31
CA ASN A 517 8.12 12.00 28.08
C ASN A 517 9.62 11.94 28.42
N PRO A 518 10.10 12.74 29.38
CA PRO A 518 11.52 12.79 29.74
C PRO A 518 12.02 11.51 30.41
N GLN A 519 11.14 10.73 31.03
CA GLN A 519 11.49 9.48 31.70
C GLN A 519 11.51 8.27 30.76
N LYS A 520 11.15 8.46 29.48
CA LYS A 520 11.09 7.40 28.46
C LYS A 520 10.23 6.20 28.88
N GLU A 521 9.17 6.46 29.64
CA GLU A 521 8.24 5.40 30.04
C GLU A 521 7.31 4.99 28.89
N LYS A 522 6.73 3.79 28.96
CA LYS A 522 5.74 3.35 27.97
C LYS A 522 4.52 4.29 27.99
N VAL A 523 4.20 4.85 26.83
CA VAL A 523 3.08 5.78 26.68
C VAL A 523 1.74 5.06 26.76
N ARG A 524 0.82 5.65 27.51
CA ARG A 524 -0.62 5.34 27.48
C ARG A 524 -1.38 6.64 27.48
N LEU A 525 -2.16 6.89 26.44
CA LEU A 525 -2.94 8.11 26.29
C LEU A 525 -4.43 7.77 26.39
N ARG A 526 -5.13 8.42 27.30
CA ARG A 526 -6.58 8.39 27.37
C ARG A 526 -7.15 9.55 26.58
N TYR A 527 -8.11 9.29 25.70
CA TYR A 527 -8.82 10.33 24.98
C TYR A 527 -10.27 10.44 25.40
N LYS A 528 -10.83 11.63 25.22
CA LYS A 528 -12.26 11.90 25.21
C LYS A 528 -12.59 12.63 23.91
N LEU A 529 -13.55 12.10 23.16
CA LEU A 529 -14.00 12.64 21.89
C LEU A 529 -15.48 12.97 21.99
N THR A 530 -15.83 14.22 21.74
CA THR A 530 -17.21 14.71 21.75
C THR A 530 -17.54 15.28 20.38
N PHE A 531 -18.68 14.90 19.80
CA PHE A 531 -19.14 15.37 18.50
C PHE A 531 -20.65 15.19 18.35
N THR A 532 -21.26 15.88 17.40
CA THR A 532 -22.70 15.81 17.11
C THR A 532 -22.91 15.37 15.67
N ILE A 533 -23.69 14.30 15.44
CA ILE A 533 -24.13 13.88 14.10
C ILE A 533 -25.65 14.10 14.03
N GLY A 534 -26.10 14.92 13.09
CA GLY A 534 -27.49 15.39 13.07
C GLY A 534 -27.80 16.14 14.37
N GLU A 535 -28.78 15.64 15.14
CA GLU A 535 -29.19 16.19 16.44
C GLU A 535 -28.60 15.42 17.64
N GLN A 536 -27.92 14.29 17.40
CA GLN A 536 -27.43 13.42 18.48
C GLN A 536 -25.97 13.74 18.81
N THR A 537 -25.71 13.99 20.11
CA THR A 537 -24.35 14.23 20.62
C THR A 537 -23.76 12.96 21.21
N TYR A 538 -22.55 12.62 20.78
CA TYR A 538 -21.78 11.46 21.19
C TYR A 538 -20.64 11.89 22.13
N ASN A 539 -20.34 11.04 23.11
CA ASN A 539 -19.28 11.25 24.09
C ASN A 539 -18.50 9.97 24.29
N GLU A 540 -17.43 9.84 23.52
CA GLU A 540 -16.62 8.63 23.44
C GLU A 540 -15.35 8.78 24.26
N MET A 541 -14.91 7.69 24.88
CA MET A 541 -13.67 7.64 25.64
C MET A 541 -12.93 6.34 25.33
N GLY A 542 -11.61 6.42 25.25
CA GLY A 542 -10.77 5.25 25.01
C GLY A 542 -9.34 5.46 25.46
N ASP A 543 -8.57 4.38 25.44
CA ASP A 543 -7.15 4.38 25.74
C ASP A 543 -6.36 3.93 24.50
N VAL A 544 -5.22 4.57 24.24
CA VAL A 544 -4.29 4.30 23.14
C VAL A 544 -2.93 4.01 23.75
N ASP A 545 -2.30 2.90 23.37
CA ASP A 545 -0.96 2.51 23.83
C ASP A 545 0.01 2.13 22.69
N GLN A 546 -0.44 2.25 21.45
CA GLN A 546 0.34 1.97 20.23
C GLN A 546 1.16 3.21 19.82
N PHE A 547 2.10 3.63 20.67
CA PHE A 547 3.04 4.71 20.37
C PHE A 547 4.42 4.16 19.97
N PRO A 548 5.20 4.88 19.15
CA PRO A 548 6.58 4.52 18.90
C PRO A 548 7.40 4.50 20.20
N PRO A 549 8.42 3.62 20.29
CA PRO A 549 9.32 3.58 21.44
C PRO A 549 9.91 4.97 21.76
N PRO A 550 9.93 5.43 23.02
CA PRO A 550 10.50 6.74 23.39
C PRO A 550 11.96 6.93 22.96
N GLU A 551 12.70 5.85 22.77
CA GLU A 551 14.08 5.87 22.29
C GLU A 551 14.20 6.33 20.83
N SER A 552 13.16 6.16 20.03
CA SER A 552 13.19 6.46 18.59
C SER A 552 12.61 7.84 18.23
N TRP A 553 12.07 8.60 19.19
CA TRP A 553 11.34 9.85 18.91
C TRP A 553 12.15 10.92 18.18
N GLY A 554 13.47 10.95 18.38
CA GLY A 554 14.38 11.87 17.69
C GLY A 554 14.81 11.43 16.28
N ASN A 555 14.31 10.28 15.77
CA ASN A 555 14.63 9.77 14.43
C ASN A 555 13.54 8.80 13.92
N LEU A 556 12.30 9.27 13.80
CA LEU A 556 11.15 8.49 13.32
C LEU A 556 11.06 8.40 11.78
#